data_AF-A0A351HML6-F1
#
_entry.id   AF-A0A351HML6-F1
#
_cell.length_a   1.000
_cell.length_b   1.000
_cell.length_c   1.000
_cell.angle_alpha   90.00
_cell.angle_beta   90.00
_cell.angle_gamma   90.00
#
_symmetry.space_group_name_H-M   'P 1'
#
loop_
_entity.id
_entity.type
_entity.pdbx_description
1 polymer ?
#
loop_
_entity_poly.entity_id
_entity_poly.type
_entity_poly.pdbx_seq_one_letter_code
_entity_poly.pdbx_strand_id
1 'polypeptide(L)' 'MKVNYFSIPEITVSYKDNVKASERFVVKCSEDASRIFAEAHKDSMEHHEEVNVLFLNRANRVLGISCISK' A
#
# COMPACT_ATOMS: atom_id res chain seq x y z
N MET A 1 -39.18 19.98 2.20
CA MET A 1 -37.76 20.35 2.37
C MET A 1 -37.08 20.21 1.01
N LYS A 2 -36.60 21.28 0.37
CA LYS A 2 -35.91 21.20 -0.92
C LYS A 2 -34.47 20.71 -0.67
N VAL A 3 -34.09 19.59 -1.28
CA VAL A 3 -32.70 19.10 -1.24
C VAL A 3 -31.83 20.06 -2.07
N ASN A 4 -30.83 20.68 -1.44
CA ASN A 4 -29.87 21.54 -2.12
C ASN A 4 -28.71 20.69 -2.64
N TYR A 5 -28.75 20.35 -3.93
CA TYR A 5 -27.75 19.52 -4.60
C TYR A 5 -26.36 20.18 -4.71
N PHE A 6 -26.23 21.48 -4.41
CA PHE A 6 -24.93 22.19 -4.39
C PHE A 6 -24.23 22.12 -3.02
N SER A 7 -24.86 21.53 -2.00
CA SER A 7 -24.34 21.41 -0.64
C SER A 7 -24.13 19.95 -0.24
N ILE A 8 -23.61 19.13 -1.16
CA ILE A 8 -23.23 17.74 -0.86
C ILE A 8 -21.85 17.77 -0.21
N PRO A 9 -21.66 17.25 1.01
CA PRO A 9 -20.35 17.14 1.61
C PRO A 9 -19.53 16.09 0.86
N GLU A 10 -18.40 16.51 0.30
CA GLU A 10 -17.40 15.59 -0.24
C GLU A 10 -16.58 15.03 0.93
N ILE A 11 -16.56 13.70 1.08
CA ILE A 11 -15.78 13.03 2.12
C ILE A 11 -14.52 12.48 1.45
N THR A 12 -13.37 13.11 1.71
CA THR A 12 -12.08 12.58 1.31
C THR A 12 -11.50 11.72 2.43
N VAL A 13 -11.52 10.39 2.27
CA VAL A 13 -10.86 9.48 3.20
C VAL A 13 -9.40 9.33 2.78
N SER A 14 -8.47 9.84 3.60
CA SER A 14 -7.04 9.62 3.40
C SER A 14 -6.47 8.77 4.54
N TYR A 15 -6.08 7.54 4.23
CA TYR A 15 -5.33 6.70 5.15
C TYR A 15 -3.84 6.99 4.96
N LYS A 16 -3.28 7.82 5.84
CA LYS A 16 -1.83 7.95 5.99
C LYS A 16 -1.38 7.09 7.15
N ASP A 17 -0.50 6.15 6.86
CA ASP A 17 0.13 5.36 7.91
C ASP A 17 1.02 6.28 8.77
N ASN A 18 0.76 6.32 10.09
CA ASN A 18 1.46 7.20 11.03
C ASN A 18 2.75 6.54 11.59
N VAL A 19 3.28 5.54 10.90
CA VAL A 19 4.55 4.90 11.28
C VAL A 19 5.70 5.88 11.05
N LYS A 20 6.48 6.15 12.10
CA LYS A 20 7.66 7.01 11.99
C LYS A 20 8.64 6.43 10.99
N ALA A 21 9.33 7.30 10.27
CA ALA A 21 10.31 6.87 9.28
C ALA A 21 11.42 5.96 9.84
N SER A 22 11.74 6.06 11.13
CA SER A 22 12.70 5.20 11.83
C SER A 22 12.18 3.81 12.17
N GLU A 23 10.86 3.68 12.35
CA GLU A 23 10.17 2.45 12.78
C GLU A 23 9.73 1.59 11.58
N ARG A 24 9.83 2.12 10.35
CA ARG A 24 9.54 1.37 9.12
C ARG A 24 10.46 0.17 9.00
N PHE A 25 9.87 -0.94 8.54
CA PHE A 25 10.56 -2.18 8.29
C PHE A 25 11.75 -1.98 7.32
N VAL A 26 12.88 -2.60 7.63
CA VAL A 26 14.12 -2.56 6.82
C VAL A 26 14.26 -3.88 6.09
N VAL A 27 14.24 -3.85 4.76
CA VAL A 27 14.49 -5.02 3.92
C VAL A 27 15.98 -5.32 3.92
N LYS A 28 16.39 -6.46 4.47
CA LYS A 28 17.79 -6.89 4.52
C LYS A 28 18.13 -7.85 3.40
N CYS A 29 17.19 -8.67 2.99
CA CYS A 29 17.36 -9.68 1.94
C CYS A 29 16.09 -9.89 1.11
N SER A 30 16.19 -10.77 0.10
CA SER A 30 15.06 -11.14 -0.76
C SER A 30 13.92 -11.82 0.01
N GLU A 31 14.22 -12.58 1.06
CA GLU A 31 13.21 -13.25 1.89
C GLU A 31 12.29 -12.24 2.60
N ASP A 32 12.87 -11.16 3.12
CA ASP A 32 12.11 -10.07 3.74
C ASP A 32 11.11 -9.45 2.77
N ALA A 33 11.56 -9.17 1.53
CA ALA A 33 10.69 -8.65 0.48
C ALA A 33 9.60 -9.66 0.10
N SER A 34 9.96 -10.94 -0.03
CA SER A 34 9.01 -12.02 -0.34
C SER A 34 7.90 -12.14 0.70
N ARG A 35 8.19 -11.96 1.99
CA ARG A 35 7.17 -11.99 3.06
C ARG A 35 6.20 -10.82 2.96
N ILE A 36 6.70 -9.64 2.61
CA ILE A 36 5.85 -8.45 2.37
C ILE A 36 4.92 -8.70 1.19
N PHE A 37 5.45 -9.22 0.07
CA PHE A 37 4.64 -9.55 -1.09
C PHE A 37 3.63 -10.66 -0.79
N ALA A 38 4.00 -11.69 -0.04
CA ALA A 38 3.08 -12.75 0.35
C ALA A 38 1.86 -12.22 1.11
N GLU A 39 2.05 -11.25 2.03
CA GLU A 39 0.92 -10.61 2.70
C GLU A 39 0.09 -9.74 1.75
N ALA A 40 0.73 -9.04 0.80
CA ALA A 40 0.03 -8.23 -0.20
C ALA A 40 -0.80 -9.07 -1.19
N HIS A 41 -0.38 -10.31 -1.46
CA HIS A 41 -1.06 -11.24 -2.37
C HIS A 41 -2.00 -12.22 -1.66
N LYS A 42 -2.21 -12.07 -0.35
CA LYS A 42 -2.97 -13.03 0.46
C LYS A 42 -4.42 -13.23 0.01
N ASP A 43 -5.03 -12.16 -0.51
CA ASP A 43 -6.41 -12.17 -1.02
C ASP A 43 -6.47 -12.34 -2.56
N SER A 44 -5.35 -12.63 -3.20
CA SER A 44 -5.24 -12.82 -4.65
C SER A 44 -5.82 -14.17 -5.04
N MET A 45 -6.82 -14.20 -5.94
CA MET A 45 -7.40 -15.45 -6.44
C MET A 45 -6.37 -16.27 -7.22
N GLU A 46 -6.30 -17.56 -6.95
CA GLU A 46 -5.39 -18.49 -7.64
C GLU A 46 -5.62 -18.39 -9.16
N HIS A 47 -4.53 -18.18 -9.93
CA HIS A 47 -4.47 -18.11 -11.41
C HIS A 47 -4.56 -16.73 -12.11
N HIS A 48 -3.97 -15.68 -11.53
CA HIS A 48 -3.62 -14.47 -12.30
C HIS A 48 -2.20 -13.99 -11.98
N GLU A 49 -1.59 -13.30 -12.95
CA GLU A 49 -0.27 -12.70 -12.78
C GLU A 49 -0.42 -11.27 -12.28
N GLU A 50 0.18 -10.97 -11.13
CA GLU A 50 0.21 -9.63 -10.57
C GLU A 50 1.65 -9.12 -10.47
N VAL A 51 1.86 -7.83 -10.77
CA VAL A 51 3.15 -7.16 -10.62
C VAL A 51 3.03 -6.07 -9.58
N ASN A 52 3.67 -6.28 -8.45
CA ASN A 52 3.78 -5.31 -7.36
C ASN A 52 5.19 -4.73 -7.27
N VAL A 53 5.29 -3.44 -6.96
CA VAL A 53 6.56 -2.74 -6.74
C VAL A 53 6.65 -2.31 -5.28
N LEU A 54 7.75 -2.67 -4.61
CA LEU A 54 8.08 -2.24 -3.26
C LEU A 54 9.05 -1.06 -3.32
N PHE A 55 8.64 0.10 -2.78
CA PHE A 55 9.46 1.30 -2.75
C PHE A 55 10.28 1.35 -1.47
N LEU A 56 11.59 1.56 -1.61
CA LEU A 56 12.53 1.66 -0.50
C LEU A 56 13.24 3.02 -0.50
N ASN A 57 13.68 3.46 0.67
CA ASN A 57 14.64 4.57 0.76
C ASN A 57 16.09 4.07 0.70
N ARG A 58 17.08 4.99 0.77
CA ARG A 58 18.52 4.66 0.76
C ARG A 58 18.99 3.75 1.91
N ALA A 59 18.21 3.63 2.98
CA ALA A 59 18.48 2.76 4.12
C ALA A 59 17.66 1.44 4.06
N ASN A 60 17.13 1.11 2.88
CA ASN A 60 16.26 -0.05 2.63
C ASN A 60 14.97 -0.09 3.49
N ARG A 61 14.52 1.07 4.01
CA ARG A 61 13.24 1.15 4.71
C ARG A 61 12.09 1.23 3.73
N VAL A 62 11.05 0.44 3.99
CA VAL A 62 9.84 0.38 3.18
C VAL A 62 9.10 1.71 3.22
N LEU A 63 8.89 2.32 2.06
CA LEU A 63 8.08 3.53 1.87
C LEU A 63 6.63 3.18 1.52
N GLY A 64 6.42 2.05 0.84
CA GLY A 64 5.11 1.56 0.45
C GLY A 64 5.21 0.50 -0.65
N ILE A 65 4.06 -0.05 -1.01
CA ILE A 65 3.88 -1.02 -2.10
C ILE A 65 2.81 -0.51 -3.06
N SER A 66 2.97 -0.78 -4.35
CA SER A 66 1.96 -0.44 -5.37
C SER A 66 1.78 -1.59 -6.35
N CYS A 67 0.52 -1.91 -6.63
CA CYS A 67 0.15 -2.82 -7.70
C CYS A 67 0.18 -2.06 -9.03
N ILE A 68 1.02 -2.54 -9.95
CA ILE A 68 1.23 -1.95 -11.28
C ILE A 68 0.43 -2.69 -12.34
N SER A 69 0.25 -4.00 -12.17
CA SER A 69 -0.54 -4.86 -13.05
C SER A 69 -1.22 -5.95 -12.24
N LYS A 70 -2.44 -6.30 -12.65
CA LYS A 70 -3.28 -7.35 -12.08
C LYS A 70 -3.92 -8.15 -13.20
#